data_AF-A0A6L7IIQ1-F1
#
_entry.id   AF-A0A6L7IIQ1-F1
#
_cell.length_a   1.000
_cell.length_b   1.000
_cell.length_c   1.000
_cell.angle_alpha   90.00
_cell.angle_beta   90.00
_cell.angle_gamma   90.00
#
_symmetry.space_group_name_H-M   'P 1'
#
loop_
_entity.id
_entity.type
_entity.pdbx_description
1 polymer ?
#
loop_
_entity_poly.entity_id
_entity_poly.type
_entity_poly.pdbx_seq_one_letter_code
_entity_poly.pdbx_strand_id
1 'polypeptide(L)'
;MARVKPKRHGVVTDMTAMCDVAFLLLTFFILTTQFKKPDVEQIKPPSSISEKILPDASLMTINATPDGKFYFQPVDNAAERVQLLEKMGEKYNMTFDNTQKAAFQRVQAIGVPMNQLKSYLALPEDEQKDFKSPTGIPMDSVNRQLVDWVQQSLSVNPDYKLAVKGDVTTEYPKVKSLFEGLRDIKFLNFWLITSQEGKPNE
;
A
#
# COMPACT_ATOMS: atom_id res chain seq x y z
N MET A 1 14.67 -73.46 -39.40
CA MET A 1 13.49 -72.56 -39.55
C MET A 1 13.88 -71.18 -39.07
N ALA A 2 13.60 -70.12 -39.84
CA ALA A 2 13.95 -68.76 -39.46
C ALA A 2 13.06 -68.28 -38.30
N ARG A 3 13.68 -67.80 -37.21
CA ARG A 3 12.99 -67.29 -36.02
C ARG A 3 12.36 -65.93 -36.34
N VAL A 4 11.03 -65.89 -36.42
CA VAL A 4 10.26 -64.66 -36.72
C VAL A 4 10.47 -63.64 -35.59
N LYS A 5 10.94 -62.44 -35.92
CA LYS A 5 11.09 -61.33 -34.95
C LYS A 5 9.71 -60.76 -34.61
N PRO A 6 9.35 -60.62 -33.32
CA PRO A 6 8.07 -60.03 -32.92
C PRO A 6 8.03 -58.54 -33.28
N LYS A 7 6.93 -58.11 -33.90
CA LYS A 7 6.68 -56.69 -34.24
C LYS A 7 6.45 -55.90 -32.95
N ARG A 8 7.32 -54.94 -32.64
CA ARG A 8 7.13 -53.98 -31.56
C ARG A 8 6.05 -52.98 -31.97
N HIS A 9 4.91 -52.98 -31.30
CA HIS A 9 3.95 -51.88 -31.39
C HIS A 9 4.49 -50.73 -30.53
N GLY A 10 4.67 -49.55 -31.12
CA GLY A 10 5.00 -48.35 -30.37
C GLY A 10 3.85 -48.03 -29.43
N VAL A 11 4.15 -47.84 -28.14
CA VAL A 11 3.16 -47.35 -27.18
C VAL A 11 2.92 -45.88 -27.52
N VAL A 12 1.78 -45.57 -28.15
CA VAL A 12 1.34 -44.19 -28.33
C VAL A 12 0.65 -43.79 -27.02
N THR A 13 1.32 -42.99 -26.21
CA THR A 13 0.73 -42.42 -24.99
C THR A 13 -0.23 -41.32 -25.38
N ASP A 14 -1.50 -41.50 -25.03
CA ASP A 14 -2.53 -40.48 -25.20
C ASP A 14 -2.28 -39.33 -24.22
N MET A 15 -1.89 -38.17 -24.75
CA MET A 15 -1.60 -36.96 -23.96
C MET A 15 -2.85 -36.12 -23.72
N THR A 16 -4.01 -36.51 -24.25
CA THR A 16 -5.25 -35.71 -24.18
C THR A 16 -5.65 -35.45 -22.72
N ALA A 17 -5.56 -36.46 -21.86
CA ALA A 17 -5.85 -36.32 -20.43
C ALA A 17 -4.84 -35.41 -19.70
N MET A 18 -3.55 -35.44 -20.07
CA MET A 18 -2.54 -34.58 -19.43
C MET A 18 -2.64 -33.13 -19.91
N CYS A 19 -3.01 -32.92 -21.17
CA CYS A 19 -3.16 -31.60 -21.77
C CYS A 19 -4.36 -30.84 -21.19
N ASP A 20 -5.49 -31.53 -20.94
CA ASP A 20 -6.68 -30.95 -20.33
C ASP A 20 -6.42 -30.50 -18.87
N VAL A 21 -5.76 -31.36 -18.08
CA VAL A 21 -5.35 -31.01 -16.70
C VAL A 21 -4.43 -29.78 -16.67
N ALA A 22 -3.50 -29.67 -17.61
CA ALA A 22 -2.63 -28.51 -17.72
C ALA A 22 -3.40 -27.23 -18.06
N PHE A 23 -4.39 -27.30 -18.96
CA PHE A 23 -5.24 -26.17 -19.32
C PHE A 23 -6.15 -25.72 -18.17
N LEU A 24 -6.70 -26.67 -17.40
CA LEU A 24 -7.47 -26.35 -16.20
C LEU A 24 -6.63 -25.62 -15.14
N LEU A 25 -5.39 -26.04 -14.91
CA LEU A 25 -4.49 -25.35 -13.99
C LEU A 25 -4.09 -23.97 -14.50
N LEU A 26 -3.77 -23.83 -15.78
CA LEU A 26 -3.40 -22.55 -16.38
C LEU A 26 -4.56 -21.55 -16.31
N THR A 27 -5.77 -21.98 -16.63
CA THR A 27 -6.97 -21.12 -16.52
C THR A 27 -7.29 -20.79 -15.07
N PHE A 28 -7.17 -21.74 -14.14
CA PHE A 28 -7.31 -21.48 -12.71
C PHE A 28 -6.28 -20.45 -12.22
N PHE A 29 -5.00 -20.59 -12.59
CA PHE A 29 -3.98 -19.61 -12.22
C PHE A 29 -4.25 -18.25 -12.85
N ILE A 30 -4.60 -18.15 -14.12
CA ILE A 30 -4.94 -16.86 -14.76
C ILE A 30 -6.14 -16.17 -14.08
N LEU A 31 -7.18 -16.93 -13.71
CA LEU A 31 -8.37 -16.37 -13.05
C LEU A 31 -8.13 -16.00 -11.58
N THR A 32 -7.21 -16.69 -10.90
CA THR A 32 -6.91 -16.44 -9.48
C THR A 32 -5.73 -15.50 -9.28
N THR A 33 -4.89 -15.28 -10.30
CA THR A 33 -3.82 -14.30 -10.25
C THR A 33 -4.40 -12.90 -10.15
N GLN A 34 -4.30 -12.30 -8.98
CA GLN A 34 -4.54 -10.87 -8.82
C GLN A 34 -3.25 -10.13 -9.14
N PHE A 35 -3.36 -9.07 -9.95
CA PHE A 35 -2.23 -8.18 -10.17
C PHE A 35 -1.79 -7.58 -8.83
N LYS A 36 -0.51 -7.75 -8.49
CA LYS A 36 0.09 -7.06 -7.35
C LYS A 36 -0.07 -5.56 -7.60
N LYS A 37 -0.74 -4.85 -6.68
CA LYS A 37 -0.92 -3.39 -6.77
C LYS A 37 0.48 -2.78 -6.95
N PRO A 38 0.73 -1.98 -8.01
CA PRO A 38 2.01 -1.34 -8.19
C PRO A 38 2.22 -0.38 -7.03
N ASP A 39 3.27 -0.64 -6.24
CA ASP A 39 3.70 0.28 -5.19
C ASP A 39 4.08 1.61 -5.85
N VAL A 40 3.61 2.71 -5.26
CA VAL A 40 3.76 4.10 -5.75
C VAL A 40 5.26 4.49 -5.89
N GLU A 41 6.15 3.71 -5.26
CA GLU A 41 7.58 3.64 -5.55
C GLU A 41 8.06 2.19 -5.40
N GLN A 42 9.06 1.76 -6.21
CA GLN A 42 9.65 0.41 -6.14
C GLN A 42 10.45 0.24 -4.84
N ILE A 43 9.75 0.02 -3.73
CA ILE A 43 10.35 -0.42 -2.49
C ILE A 43 10.44 -1.95 -2.58
N LYS A 44 11.65 -2.50 -2.72
CA LYS A 44 11.90 -3.93 -2.52
C LYS A 44 12.09 -4.18 -1.02
N PRO A 45 11.07 -4.63 -0.27
CA PRO A 45 11.27 -4.99 1.13
C PRO A 45 12.15 -6.26 1.18
N PRO A 46 13.19 -6.31 2.03
CA PRO A 46 13.90 -7.56 2.27
C PRO A 46 13.06 -8.50 3.13
N SER A 47 13.52 -9.76 3.26
CA SER A 47 12.99 -10.74 4.21
C SER A 47 13.17 -10.24 5.64
N SER A 48 12.24 -9.40 6.10
CA SER A 48 12.14 -9.07 7.51
C SER A 48 11.65 -10.32 8.23
N ILE A 49 12.47 -10.81 9.16
CA ILE A 49 12.02 -11.68 10.24
C ILE A 49 11.20 -10.81 11.20
N SER A 50 10.02 -10.41 10.75
CA SER A 50 8.93 -10.06 11.64
C SER A 50 7.89 -11.14 11.43
N GLU A 51 7.97 -12.20 12.23
CA GLU A 51 7.05 -13.35 12.21
C GLU A 51 5.60 -12.97 12.56
N LYS A 52 5.34 -11.70 12.88
CA LYS A 52 3.98 -11.22 13.09
C LYS A 52 3.41 -10.78 11.76
N ILE A 53 2.62 -11.66 11.14
CA ILE A 53 1.74 -11.31 10.02
C ILE A 53 0.97 -10.06 10.44
N LEU A 54 1.27 -8.91 9.83
CA LEU A 54 0.49 -7.72 10.03
C LEU A 54 -0.90 -8.02 9.44
N PRO A 55 -1.98 -7.84 10.21
CA PRO A 55 -3.31 -7.94 9.62
C PRO A 55 -3.48 -6.76 8.66
N ASP A 56 -3.31 -7.02 7.36
CA ASP A 56 -3.38 -6.03 6.29
C ASP A 56 -4.70 -5.25 6.30
N ALA A 57 -5.78 -5.90 6.74
CA ALA A 57 -7.12 -5.34 6.75
C ALA A 57 -7.35 -4.18 7.75
N SER A 58 -6.41 -3.90 8.67
CA SER A 58 -6.57 -2.83 9.68
C SER A 58 -5.29 -2.02 9.89
N LEU A 59 -4.41 -2.02 8.90
CA LEU A 59 -3.12 -1.33 8.95
C LEU A 59 -3.16 -0.04 8.12
N MET A 60 -2.97 1.09 8.79
CA MET A 60 -2.62 2.35 8.14
C MET A 60 -1.10 2.50 8.08
N THR A 61 -0.59 3.12 7.03
CA THR A 61 0.87 3.27 6.83
C THR A 61 1.23 4.73 6.58
N ILE A 62 2.28 5.21 7.25
CA ILE A 62 2.91 6.50 6.95
C ILE A 62 4.24 6.21 6.27
N ASN A 63 4.43 6.71 5.05
CA ASN A 63 5.72 6.67 4.38
C ASN A 63 6.42 8.02 4.55
N ALA A 64 7.63 8.00 5.09
CA ALA A 64 8.52 9.15 5.20
C ALA A 64 9.63 9.04 4.16
N THR A 65 9.78 10.06 3.31
CA THR A 65 10.86 10.12 2.33
C THR A 65 12.11 10.78 2.92
N PRO A 66 13.30 10.58 2.31
CA PRO A 66 14.55 11.21 2.73
C PRO A 66 14.47 12.73 2.75
N ASP A 67 13.64 13.32 1.88
CA ASP A 67 13.40 14.76 1.78
C ASP A 67 12.57 15.31 2.95
N GLY A 68 12.03 14.46 3.83
CA GLY A 68 11.15 14.84 4.93
C GLY A 68 9.69 15.04 4.49
N LYS A 69 9.29 14.42 3.36
CA LYS A 69 7.89 14.44 2.91
C LYS A 69 7.17 13.23 3.45
N PHE A 70 5.92 13.41 3.84
CA PHE A 70 5.09 12.35 4.36
C PHE A 70 3.94 12.01 3.42
N TYR A 71 3.68 10.71 3.30
CA TYR A 71 2.54 10.15 2.61
C TYR A 71 1.75 9.26 3.57
N PHE A 72 0.43 9.38 3.55
CA PHE A 72 -0.46 8.59 4.38
C PHE A 72 -1.24 7.59 3.54
N GLN A 73 -1.16 6.32 3.88
CA GLN A 73 -1.92 5.24 3.27
C GLN A 73 -3.03 4.81 4.23
N PRO A 74 -4.30 5.05 3.88
CA PRO A 74 -5.43 4.59 4.69
C PRO A 74 -5.63 3.08 4.56
N VAL A 75 -6.31 2.50 5.53
CA VAL A 75 -6.68 1.07 5.59
C VAL A 75 -7.42 0.64 4.32
N ASP A 76 -7.19 -0.59 3.83
CA ASP A 76 -7.80 -1.13 2.60
C ASP A 76 -9.28 -1.53 2.78
N ASN A 77 -10.10 -0.60 3.28
CA ASN A 77 -11.54 -0.75 3.43
C ASN A 77 -12.26 0.46 2.82
N ALA A 78 -13.00 0.24 1.73
CA ALA A 78 -13.63 1.30 0.95
C ALA A 78 -14.67 2.11 1.74
N ALA A 79 -15.42 1.49 2.65
CA ALA A 79 -16.44 2.18 3.44
C ALA A 79 -15.79 3.10 4.49
N GLU A 80 -14.80 2.58 5.20
CA GLU A 80 -14.07 3.32 6.24
C GLU A 80 -13.24 4.47 5.65
N ARG A 81 -12.69 4.29 4.44
CA ARG A 81 -12.01 5.36 3.68
C ARG A 81 -12.93 6.55 3.40
N VAL A 82 -14.19 6.31 3.04
CA VAL A 82 -15.15 7.39 2.79
C VAL A 82 -15.48 8.13 4.09
N GLN A 83 -15.73 7.41 5.18
CA GLN A 83 -15.97 8.02 6.49
C GLN A 83 -14.78 8.85 6.97
N LEU A 84 -13.56 8.36 6.74
CA LEU A 84 -12.34 9.10 7.04
C LEU A 84 -12.26 10.41 6.25
N LEU A 85 -12.55 10.36 4.93
CA LEU A 85 -12.57 11.56 4.09
C LEU A 85 -13.63 12.56 4.55
N GLU A 86 -14.82 12.08 4.94
CA GLU A 86 -15.90 12.93 5.46
C GLU A 86 -15.50 13.62 6.77
N LYS A 87 -14.93 12.88 7.73
CA LYS A 87 -14.44 13.46 9.00
C LYS A 87 -13.33 14.49 8.79
N MET A 88 -12.41 14.21 7.86
CA MET A 88 -11.39 15.18 7.47
C MET A 88 -12.03 16.40 6.77
N GLY A 89 -13.04 16.18 5.94
CA GLY A 89 -13.85 17.25 5.35
C GLY A 89 -14.48 18.15 6.41
N GLU A 90 -15.17 17.57 7.39
CA GLU A 90 -15.79 18.30 8.50
C GLU A 90 -14.77 19.13 9.30
N LYS A 91 -13.62 18.53 9.65
CA LYS A 91 -12.56 19.22 10.40
C LYS A 91 -12.01 20.44 9.65
N TYR A 92 -11.90 20.35 8.33
CA TYR A 92 -11.35 21.41 7.48
C TYR A 92 -12.42 22.26 6.77
N ASN A 93 -13.71 22.08 7.13
CA ASN A 93 -14.86 22.73 6.48
C ASN A 93 -14.88 22.54 4.94
N MET A 94 -14.49 21.34 4.48
CA MET A 94 -14.48 20.94 3.07
C MET A 94 -15.56 19.88 2.82
N THR A 95 -16.37 20.09 1.78
CA THR A 95 -17.33 19.09 1.30
C THR A 95 -16.76 18.33 0.10
N PHE A 96 -17.05 17.04 -0.01
CA PHE A 96 -16.62 16.18 -1.12
C PHE A 96 -17.83 15.58 -1.85
N ASP A 97 -17.79 15.61 -3.17
CA ASP A 97 -18.83 15.04 -4.02
C ASP A 97 -18.72 13.51 -4.12
N ASN A 98 -19.78 12.84 -4.56
CA ASN A 98 -19.79 11.38 -4.73
C ASN A 98 -18.70 10.88 -5.69
N THR A 99 -18.36 11.66 -6.72
CA THR A 99 -17.27 11.35 -7.65
C THR A 99 -15.92 11.40 -6.95
N GLN A 100 -15.68 12.40 -6.10
CA GLN A 100 -14.45 12.56 -5.32
C GLN A 100 -14.31 11.48 -4.26
N LYS A 101 -15.41 11.10 -3.59
CA LYS A 101 -15.44 9.98 -2.65
C LYS A 101 -15.08 8.67 -3.33
N ALA A 102 -15.62 8.40 -4.52
CA ALA A 102 -15.29 7.22 -5.30
C ALA A 102 -13.83 7.24 -5.79
N ALA A 103 -13.30 8.40 -6.18
CA ALA A 103 -11.89 8.54 -6.52
C ALA A 103 -10.99 8.24 -5.32
N PHE A 104 -11.32 8.79 -4.14
CA PHE A 104 -10.55 8.60 -2.90
C PHE A 104 -10.49 7.13 -2.46
N GLN A 105 -11.54 6.34 -2.69
CA GLN A 105 -11.52 4.90 -2.41
C GLN A 105 -10.39 4.17 -3.15
N ARG A 106 -10.04 4.64 -4.36
CA ARG A 106 -9.01 4.02 -5.22
C ARG A 106 -7.60 4.53 -4.92
N VAL A 107 -7.48 5.68 -4.25
CA VAL A 107 -6.19 6.26 -3.88
C VAL A 107 -5.46 5.31 -2.93
N GLN A 108 -4.19 5.01 -3.26
CA GLN A 108 -3.35 4.15 -2.43
C GLN A 108 -2.66 4.94 -1.31
N ALA A 109 -2.14 6.13 -1.64
CA ALA A 109 -1.42 7.00 -0.73
C ALA A 109 -1.81 8.45 -0.97
N ILE A 110 -2.06 9.18 0.12
CA ILE A 110 -2.34 10.61 0.11
C ILE A 110 -1.01 11.32 0.39
N GLY A 111 -0.56 12.13 -0.56
CA GLY A 111 0.66 12.92 -0.43
C GLY A 111 0.42 14.43 -0.45
N VAL A 112 -0.83 14.89 -0.52
CA VAL A 112 -1.16 16.30 -0.72
C VAL A 112 -1.79 16.92 0.52
N PRO A 113 -1.60 18.23 0.74
CA PRO A 113 -2.34 18.94 1.77
C PRO A 113 -3.84 18.99 1.47
N MET A 114 -4.66 19.19 2.50
CA MET A 114 -6.14 19.21 2.38
C MET A 114 -6.66 20.20 1.32
N ASN A 115 -6.02 21.36 1.17
CA ASN A 115 -6.42 22.37 0.19
C ASN A 115 -6.27 21.90 -1.27
N GLN A 116 -5.32 21.00 -1.55
CA GLN A 116 -5.04 20.45 -2.87
C GLN A 116 -5.72 19.10 -3.11
N LEU A 117 -6.29 18.50 -2.05
CA LEU A 117 -6.90 17.17 -2.13
C LEU A 117 -8.01 17.10 -3.19
N LYS A 118 -8.85 18.13 -3.31
CA LYS A 118 -9.90 18.18 -4.34
C LYS A 118 -9.34 18.14 -5.76
N SER A 119 -8.28 18.91 -6.01
CA SER A 119 -7.61 18.95 -7.30
C SER A 119 -6.90 17.63 -7.60
N TYR A 120 -6.26 17.03 -6.59
CA TYR A 120 -5.63 15.72 -6.71
C TYR A 120 -6.63 14.62 -7.06
N LEU A 121 -7.79 14.60 -6.41
CA LEU A 121 -8.87 13.64 -6.69
C LEU A 121 -9.54 13.84 -8.05
N ALA A 122 -9.37 15.01 -8.68
CA ALA A 122 -9.87 15.30 -10.02
C ALA A 122 -8.92 14.84 -11.13
N LEU A 123 -7.67 14.51 -10.82
CA LEU A 123 -6.70 14.02 -11.80
C LEU A 123 -7.06 12.59 -12.28
N PRO A 124 -6.67 12.19 -13.50
CA PRO A 124 -6.77 10.80 -13.95
C PRO A 124 -5.98 9.83 -13.07
N GLU A 125 -6.43 8.57 -12.97
CA GLU A 125 -5.81 7.56 -12.08
C GLU A 125 -4.32 7.33 -12.34
N ASP A 126 -3.88 7.44 -13.60
CA ASP A 126 -2.48 7.25 -13.97
C ASP A 126 -1.61 8.41 -13.48
N GLU A 127 -2.10 9.64 -13.61
CA GLU A 127 -1.42 10.82 -13.08
C GLU A 127 -1.41 10.83 -11.55
N GLN A 128 -2.47 10.33 -10.89
CA GLN A 128 -2.52 10.25 -9.42
C GLN A 128 -1.43 9.37 -8.81
N LYS A 129 -1.03 8.29 -9.52
CA LYS A 129 0.04 7.38 -9.07
C LYS A 129 1.42 8.01 -9.24
N ASP A 130 1.64 8.73 -10.32
CA ASP A 130 2.92 9.37 -10.62
C ASP A 130 3.07 10.75 -9.97
N PHE A 131 1.97 11.30 -9.43
CA PHE A 131 1.97 12.60 -8.78
C PHE A 131 2.77 12.58 -7.47
N LYS A 132 4.04 12.97 -7.58
CA LYS A 132 4.89 13.25 -6.44
C LYS A 132 4.57 14.64 -5.92
N SER A 133 3.88 14.71 -4.78
CA SER A 133 3.59 15.98 -4.14
C SER A 133 4.90 16.73 -3.83
N PRO A 134 5.00 18.03 -4.19
CA PRO A 134 6.20 18.81 -3.92
C PRO A 134 6.45 18.98 -2.42
N THR A 135 5.40 19.00 -1.59
CA THR A 135 5.49 19.26 -0.14
C THR A 135 5.16 18.06 0.74
N GLY A 136 4.46 17.04 0.22
CA GLY A 136 3.88 16.00 1.07
C GLY A 136 2.69 16.50 1.91
N ILE A 137 2.21 15.66 2.83
CA ILE A 137 1.24 16.08 3.85
C ILE A 137 1.97 16.97 4.88
N PRO A 138 1.46 18.18 5.18
CA PRO A 138 2.09 19.07 6.16
C PRO A 138 2.17 18.45 7.56
N MET A 139 3.37 18.57 8.14
CA MET A 139 3.69 18.16 9.51
C MET A 139 4.54 19.23 10.19
N ASP A 140 4.07 20.47 10.10
CA ASP A 140 4.75 21.64 10.67
C ASP A 140 4.24 21.94 12.08
N SER A 141 4.89 22.89 12.76
CA SER A 141 4.50 23.32 14.11
C SER A 141 3.07 23.85 14.20
N VAL A 142 2.54 24.43 13.11
CA VAL A 142 1.19 25.03 13.04
C VAL A 142 0.18 24.09 12.38
N ASN A 143 0.60 23.31 11.37
CA ASN A 143 -0.27 22.48 10.56
C ASN A 143 0.18 21.01 10.61
N ARG A 144 -0.48 20.22 11.45
CA ARG A 144 -0.18 18.79 11.67
C ARG A 144 -1.22 17.89 11.01
N GLN A 145 -1.45 18.09 9.72
CA GLN A 145 -2.52 17.40 8.99
C GLN A 145 -2.33 15.88 9.00
N LEU A 146 -1.08 15.41 9.04
CA LEU A 146 -0.77 13.99 9.13
C LEU A 146 -1.24 13.35 10.45
N VAL A 147 -1.10 14.06 11.58
CA VAL A 147 -1.64 13.60 12.88
C VAL A 147 -3.17 13.55 12.82
N ASP A 148 -3.78 14.52 12.15
CA ASP A 148 -5.22 14.56 11.98
C ASP A 148 -5.74 13.35 11.20
N TRP A 149 -5.07 12.95 10.13
CA TRP A 149 -5.41 11.73 9.38
C TRP A 149 -5.39 10.49 10.28
N VAL A 150 -4.37 10.34 11.12
CA VAL A 150 -4.27 9.23 12.08
C VAL A 150 -5.39 9.31 13.11
N GLN A 151 -5.62 10.48 13.71
CA GLN A 151 -6.65 10.68 14.73
C GLN A 151 -8.06 10.43 14.20
N GLN A 152 -8.37 10.91 12.99
CA GLN A 152 -9.66 10.66 12.36
C GLN A 152 -9.82 9.18 11.98
N SER A 153 -8.74 8.52 11.54
CA SER A 153 -8.75 7.07 11.29
C SER A 153 -9.08 6.30 12.56
N LEU A 154 -8.45 6.62 13.68
CA LEU A 154 -8.75 6.00 14.98
C LEU A 154 -10.17 6.30 15.48
N SER A 155 -10.72 7.45 15.10
CA SER A 155 -12.11 7.81 15.41
C SER A 155 -13.11 7.01 14.56
N VAL A 156 -12.70 6.48 13.40
CA VAL A 156 -13.51 5.55 12.59
C VAL A 156 -13.42 4.15 13.19
N ASN A 157 -12.19 3.68 13.46
CA ASN A 157 -11.97 2.39 14.08
C ASN A 157 -10.80 2.47 15.10
N PRO A 158 -11.06 2.28 16.40
CA PRO A 158 -10.03 2.32 17.45
C PRO A 158 -8.97 1.21 17.34
N ASP A 159 -9.28 0.08 16.67
CA ASP A 159 -8.41 -1.08 16.58
C ASP A 159 -7.37 -0.98 15.46
N TYR A 160 -7.36 0.14 14.73
CA TYR A 160 -6.39 0.34 13.67
C TYR A 160 -4.95 0.40 14.19
N LYS A 161 -4.09 -0.15 13.36
CA LYS A 161 -2.66 -0.30 13.58
C LYS A 161 -1.90 0.64 12.67
N LEU A 162 -0.85 1.28 13.16
CA LEU A 162 -0.02 2.19 12.37
C LEU A 162 1.35 1.57 12.09
N ALA A 163 1.75 1.52 10.83
CA ALA A 163 3.13 1.32 10.43
C ALA A 163 3.74 2.64 9.95
N VAL A 164 4.96 2.94 10.41
CA VAL A 164 5.76 4.05 9.90
C VAL A 164 6.89 3.43 9.09
N LYS A 165 6.84 3.63 7.78
CA LYS A 165 7.86 3.23 6.80
C LYS A 165 8.78 4.40 6.54
N GLY A 166 10.08 4.19 6.66
CA GLY A 166 11.08 5.22 6.36
C GLY A 166 12.23 4.63 5.54
N ASP A 167 12.81 5.47 4.68
CA ASP A 167 14.04 5.10 3.97
C ASP A 167 15.29 5.25 4.87
N VAL A 168 16.34 4.47 4.61
CA VAL A 168 17.61 4.49 5.39
C VAL A 168 18.24 5.87 5.43
N THR A 169 18.09 6.63 4.34
CA THR A 169 18.66 7.98 4.21
C THR A 169 17.81 9.05 4.89
N THR A 170 16.66 8.68 5.48
CA THR A 170 15.80 9.62 6.20
C THR A 170 16.37 9.92 7.58
N GLU A 171 16.88 11.13 7.74
CA GLU A 171 17.45 11.55 9.02
C GLU A 171 16.39 11.71 10.11
N TYR A 172 16.73 11.32 11.34
CA TYR A 172 15.85 11.43 12.50
C TYR A 172 15.20 12.82 12.70
N PRO A 173 15.91 13.96 12.51
CA PRO A 173 15.30 15.29 12.66
C PRO A 173 14.08 15.51 11.75
N LYS A 174 14.03 14.87 10.57
CA LYS A 174 12.92 15.00 9.62
C LYS A 174 11.68 14.24 10.08
N VAL A 175 11.85 13.13 10.80
CA VAL A 175 10.75 12.31 11.35
C VAL A 175 10.43 12.62 12.81
N LYS A 176 11.23 13.44 13.48
CA LYS A 176 11.02 13.83 14.88
C LYS A 176 9.66 14.48 15.10
N SER A 177 9.25 15.39 14.21
CA SER A 177 7.94 16.05 14.27
C SER A 177 6.78 15.06 14.16
N LEU A 178 6.96 14.00 13.37
CA LEU A 178 5.99 12.90 13.28
C LEU A 178 5.84 12.16 14.61
N PHE A 179 6.96 11.76 15.23
CA PHE A 179 6.91 11.03 16.50
C PHE A 179 6.38 11.89 17.65
N GLU A 180 6.71 13.17 17.69
CA GLU A 180 6.12 14.12 18.64
C GLU A 180 4.62 14.27 18.42
N GLY A 181 4.17 14.39 17.17
CA GLY A 181 2.75 14.42 16.83
C GLY A 181 1.98 13.16 17.24
N LEU A 182 2.57 11.97 17.02
CA LEU A 182 1.99 10.69 17.45
C LEU A 182 1.96 10.57 18.99
N ARG A 183 2.99 11.10 19.67
CA ARG A 183 3.03 11.16 21.14
C ARG A 183 1.93 12.05 21.70
N ASP A 184 1.65 13.19 21.07
CA ASP A 184 0.62 14.13 21.52
C ASP A 184 -0.78 13.50 21.50
N ILE A 185 -1.07 12.65 20.51
CA ILE A 185 -2.31 11.86 20.45
C ILE A 185 -2.25 10.57 21.28
N LYS A 186 -1.18 10.37 22.07
CA LYS A 186 -0.92 9.17 22.89
C LYS A 186 -0.91 7.86 22.09
N PHE A 187 -0.61 7.93 20.79
CA PHE A 187 -0.53 6.76 19.92
C PHE A 187 0.91 6.23 19.91
N LEU A 188 1.25 5.41 20.91
CA LEU A 188 2.62 4.93 21.16
C LEU A 188 2.92 3.55 20.55
N ASN A 189 1.88 2.83 20.12
CA ASN A 189 2.00 1.47 19.59
C ASN A 189 1.96 1.51 18.06
N PHE A 190 3.12 1.61 17.44
CA PHE A 190 3.27 1.54 15.99
C PHE A 190 4.47 0.69 15.59
N TRP A 191 4.42 0.13 14.38
CA TRP A 191 5.53 -0.61 13.80
C TRP A 191 6.44 0.34 13.04
N LEU A 192 7.75 0.21 13.23
CA LEU A 192 8.75 0.86 12.40
C LEU A 192 9.24 -0.13 11.36
N ILE A 193 9.22 0.27 10.09
CA ILE A 193 9.67 -0.53 8.96
C ILE A 193 10.70 0.30 8.20
N THR A 194 11.94 -0.18 8.12
CA THR A 194 13.02 0.47 7.38
C THR A 194 13.28 -0.28 6.07
N SER A 195 13.53 0.44 4.97
CA SER A 195 14.15 -0.16 3.77
C SER A 195 15.59 -0.57 4.10
N GLN A 196 16.19 -1.50 3.33
CA GLN A 196 17.52 -2.04 3.65
C GLN A 196 18.65 -1.17 3.10
N GLU A 197 19.68 -1.03 3.92
CA GLU A 197 21.05 -0.66 3.55
C GLU A 197 21.54 -1.70 2.53
N GLY A 198 21.80 -1.27 1.29
CA GLY A 198 22.51 -2.11 0.33
C GLY A 198 23.89 -2.41 0.92
N LYS A 199 24.21 -3.69 1.10
CA LYS A 199 25.56 -4.11 1.52
C LYS A 199 26.60 -3.32 0.71
N PRO A 200 27.62 -2.70 1.35
CA PRO A 200 28.77 -2.22 0.59
C PRO A 200 29.38 -3.46 -0.07
N ASN A 201 29.55 -3.41 -1.38
CA ASN A 201 30.30 -4.44 -2.10
C ASN A 201 31.72 -4.50 -1.51
N GLU A 202 32.04 -5.57 -0.78
CA GLU A 202 33.41 -6.09 -0.67
C GLU A 202 33.68 -7.05 -1.83
#